data_AF-A0AAW6CY15-F1
#
_entry.id   AF-A0AAW6CY15-F1
#
_cell.length_a   1.000
_cell.length_b   1.000
_cell.length_c   1.000
_cell.angle_alpha   90.00
_cell.angle_beta   90.00
_cell.angle_gamma   90.00
#
_symmetry.space_group_name_H-M   'P 1'
#
loop_
_entity.id
_entity.type
_entity.pdbx_description
1 polymer ?
#
loop_
_entity_poly.entity_id
_entity_poly.type
_entity_poly.pdbx_seq_one_letter_code
_entity_poly.pdbx_strand_id
1 'polypeptide(L)'
;MKDKKALDEWMRKTISSNTEDLIRKSQDEINDIINMTINKIVTEQKIEKLINIGALRIEQIRLEESKETDLPSINKEYEKEINKCVGMYISEANERKKSFEEAKQTFNSEIKKQYYAIELKRNELKNLGFLSFAKKKELRVEIEKLEAQLIRYKTENYPTSLKMAFENMYMDTN
;
A
#
# COMPACT_ATOMS: atom_id res chain seq x y z
N MET A 1 2.70 17.42 -4.86
CA MET A 1 3.38 16.66 -5.93
C MET A 1 2.65 16.87 -7.23
N LYS A 2 3.36 17.21 -8.31
CA LYS A 2 2.76 17.49 -9.62
C LYS A 2 2.40 16.22 -10.41
N ASP A 3 3.18 15.15 -10.26
CA ASP A 3 2.93 13.86 -10.93
C ASP A 3 3.10 12.70 -9.93
N LYS A 4 1.96 12.17 -9.47
CA LYS A 4 1.92 11.07 -8.49
C LYS A 4 2.19 9.71 -9.13
N LYS A 5 1.89 9.55 -10.42
CA LYS A 5 2.11 8.31 -11.17
C LYS A 5 3.59 8.13 -11.47
N ALA A 6 4.27 9.17 -11.94
CA ALA A 6 5.71 9.14 -12.14
C ALA A 6 6.48 8.84 -10.84
N LEU A 7 6.01 9.38 -9.70
CA LEU A 7 6.59 9.02 -8.41
C LEU A 7 6.38 7.54 -8.08
N ASP A 8 5.17 7.01 -8.23
CA ASP A 8 4.87 5.60 -7.96
C ASP A 8 5.73 4.65 -8.82
N GLU A 9 5.84 4.93 -10.12
CA GLU A 9 6.71 4.20 -11.04
C GLU A 9 8.18 4.23 -10.57
N TRP A 10 8.67 5.40 -10.15
CA TRP A 10 10.02 5.54 -9.61
C TRP A 10 10.22 4.78 -8.30
N MET A 11 9.27 4.87 -7.37
CA MET A 11 9.30 4.16 -6.08
C MET A 11 9.38 2.65 -6.30
N ARG A 12 8.55 2.13 -7.22
CA ARG A 12 8.50 0.70 -7.53
C ARG A 12 9.76 0.17 -8.20
N LYS A 13 10.32 0.96 -9.11
CA LYS A 13 11.56 0.60 -9.83
C LYS A 13 12.80 0.68 -8.95
N THR A 14 12.81 1.63 -8.00
CA THR A 14 14.02 1.99 -7.26
C THR A 14 14.07 1.35 -5.87
N ILE A 15 12.95 1.32 -5.16
CA ILE A 15 12.88 0.88 -3.76
C ILE A 15 12.28 -0.54 -3.65
N SER A 16 11.06 -0.74 -4.15
CA SER A 16 10.44 -2.07 -4.23
C SER A 16 9.18 -2.06 -5.08
N SER A 17 9.03 -3.04 -5.97
CA SER A 17 7.84 -3.21 -6.82
C SER A 17 6.55 -3.48 -6.03
N ASN A 18 6.68 -3.99 -4.80
CA ASN A 18 5.57 -4.32 -3.92
C ASN A 18 5.42 -3.25 -2.82
N THR A 19 4.22 -2.69 -2.67
CA THR A 19 3.93 -1.63 -1.70
C THR A 19 4.10 -2.08 -0.25
N GLU A 20 3.77 -3.33 0.08
CA GLU A 20 3.93 -3.88 1.43
C GLU A 20 5.40 -3.99 1.82
N ASP A 21 6.26 -4.46 0.91
CA ASP A 21 7.70 -4.52 1.15
C ASP A 21 8.30 -3.12 1.25
N LEU A 22 7.81 -2.18 0.43
CA LEU A 22 8.25 -0.78 0.42
C LEU A 22 8.03 -0.13 1.79
N ILE A 23 6.83 -0.21 2.36
CA ILE A 23 6.51 0.43 3.66
C ILE A 23 7.17 -0.26 4.87
N ARG A 24 7.69 -1.49 4.70
CA ARG A 24 8.40 -2.22 5.76
C ARG A 24 9.88 -1.85 5.86
N LYS A 25 10.44 -1.21 4.84
CA LYS A 25 11.84 -0.80 4.84
C LYS A 25 12.09 0.21 5.95
N SER A 26 13.20 0.04 6.62
CA SER A 26 13.70 1.03 7.58
C SER A 26 14.11 2.31 6.87
N GLN A 27 14.16 3.42 7.61
CA GLN A 27 14.62 4.69 7.07
C GLN A 27 16.08 4.61 6.60
N ASP A 28 16.91 3.82 7.27
CA ASP A 28 18.32 3.62 6.89
C ASP A 28 18.43 2.90 5.54
N GLU A 29 17.66 1.83 5.32
CA GLU A 29 17.61 1.17 4.00
C GLU A 29 17.14 2.12 2.90
N ILE A 30 16.14 2.97 3.19
CA ILE A 30 15.65 3.97 2.23
C ILE A 30 16.73 4.98 1.89
N ASN A 31 17.43 5.49 2.92
CA ASN A 31 18.54 6.43 2.75
C ASN A 31 19.65 5.82 1.89
N ASP A 32 20.03 4.56 2.15
CA ASP A 32 21.05 3.86 1.37
C ASP A 32 20.66 3.72 -0.10
N ILE A 33 19.40 3.36 -0.39
CA ILE A 33 18.87 3.24 -1.76
C ILE A 33 18.89 4.59 -2.47
N ILE A 34 18.48 5.67 -1.78
CA ILE A 34 18.48 7.03 -2.34
C ILE A 34 19.90 7.46 -2.66
N ASN A 35 20.84 7.28 -1.73
CA ASN A 35 22.25 7.61 -1.91
C ASN A 35 22.85 6.84 -3.09
N MET A 36 22.56 5.54 -3.22
CA MET A 36 22.99 4.75 -4.38
C MET A 36 22.38 5.26 -5.69
N THR A 37 21.14 5.75 -5.66
CA THR A 37 20.43 6.23 -6.85
C THR A 37 21.01 7.56 -7.33
N ILE A 38 21.26 8.50 -6.43
CA ILE A 38 21.91 9.78 -6.73
C ILE A 38 23.30 9.53 -7.34
N ASN A 39 24.10 8.66 -6.70
CA ASN A 39 25.44 8.31 -7.17
C ASN A 39 25.48 7.63 -8.54
N LYS A 40 24.38 6.96 -8.96
CA LYS A 40 24.27 6.32 -10.28
C LYS A 40 23.95 7.29 -11.42
N ILE A 41 23.30 8.43 -11.14
CA ILE A 41 22.87 9.39 -12.17
C ILE A 41 24.08 10.17 -12.67
N VAL A 42 24.85 10.79 -11.76
CA VAL A 42 26.18 11.34 -12.07
C VAL A 42 27.06 11.19 -10.84
N THR A 43 28.24 10.60 -11.00
CA THR A 43 29.21 10.48 -9.91
C THR A 43 29.83 11.84 -9.60
N GLU A 44 30.07 12.12 -8.32
CA GLU A 44 30.71 13.35 -7.84
C GLU A 44 31.94 13.74 -8.67
N GLN A 45 32.85 12.78 -8.90
CA GLN A 45 34.06 12.96 -9.72
C GLN A 45 33.82 13.39 -11.18
N LYS A 46 32.68 13.05 -11.77
CA LYS A 46 32.35 13.44 -13.15
C LYS A 46 31.86 14.89 -13.18
N ILE A 47 31.01 15.27 -12.22
CA ILE A 47 30.53 16.64 -12.08
C ILE A 47 31.70 17.57 -11.75
N GLU A 48 32.54 17.21 -10.79
CA GLU A 48 33.72 18.00 -10.41
C GLU A 48 34.65 18.27 -11.61
N LYS A 49 34.93 17.26 -12.44
CA LYS A 49 35.74 17.45 -13.65
C LYS A 49 35.13 18.47 -14.60
N LEU A 50 33.81 18.41 -14.82
CA LEU A 50 33.09 19.35 -15.69
C LEU A 50 33.09 20.77 -15.13
N ILE A 51 32.99 20.91 -13.81
CA ILE A 51 33.10 22.20 -13.12
C ILE A 51 34.51 22.77 -13.27
N ASN A 52 35.54 21.96 -13.03
CA ASN A 52 36.94 22.38 -13.07
C ASN A 52 37.40 22.84 -14.46
N ILE A 53 36.85 22.28 -15.54
CA ILE A 53 37.14 22.74 -16.91
C ILE A 53 36.23 23.90 -17.36
N GLY A 54 35.34 24.40 -16.50
CA GLY A 54 34.39 25.47 -16.82
C GLY A 54 33.23 25.07 -17.73
N ALA A 55 33.04 23.77 -18.00
CA ALA A 55 31.94 23.27 -18.82
C ALA A 55 30.60 23.29 -18.08
N LEU A 56 30.63 23.31 -16.75
CA LEU A 56 29.46 23.36 -15.87
C LEU A 56 29.71 24.36 -14.76
N ARG A 57 28.68 25.08 -14.32
CA ARG A 57 28.73 25.92 -13.12
C ARG A 57 27.85 25.32 -12.02
N ILE A 58 28.26 25.51 -10.77
CA ILE A 58 27.52 25.02 -9.59
C ILE A 58 26.07 25.52 -9.59
N GLU A 59 25.82 26.76 -9.99
CA GLU A 59 24.48 27.35 -9.99
C GLU A 59 23.53 26.67 -10.98
N GLN A 60 24.07 25.92 -11.96
CA GLN A 60 23.27 25.19 -12.95
C GLN A 60 22.77 23.83 -12.44
N ILE A 61 23.33 23.33 -11.33
CA ILE A 61 23.04 22.00 -10.79
C ILE A 61 22.51 21.99 -9.36
N ARG A 62 22.31 23.15 -8.74
CA ARG A 62 21.64 23.23 -7.45
C ARG A 62 20.13 23.35 -7.64
N LEU A 63 19.35 23.11 -6.59
CA LEU A 63 17.91 23.36 -6.60
C LEU A 63 17.60 24.86 -6.80
N GLU A 64 16.42 25.15 -7.34
CA GLU A 64 15.93 26.53 -7.44
C GLU A 64 15.93 27.18 -6.04
N GLU A 65 16.41 28.43 -5.96
CA GLU A 65 16.60 29.19 -4.70
C GLU A 65 17.68 28.67 -3.73
N SER A 66 18.34 27.53 -4.02
CA SER A 66 19.47 27.06 -3.23
C SER A 66 20.60 28.10 -3.22
N LYS A 67 21.27 28.23 -2.07
CA LYS A 67 22.45 29.07 -1.89
C LYS A 67 23.74 28.28 -1.80
N GLU A 68 23.66 26.95 -1.92
CA GLU A 68 24.82 26.09 -1.83
C GLU A 68 25.79 26.37 -2.97
N THR A 69 27.08 26.23 -2.65
CA THR A 69 28.20 26.59 -3.54
C THR A 69 29.16 25.43 -3.79
N ASP A 70 28.96 24.30 -3.12
CA ASP A 70 29.75 23.08 -3.26
C ASP A 70 28.86 21.87 -3.52
N LEU A 71 29.44 20.89 -4.20
CA LEU A 71 28.74 19.69 -4.65
C LEU A 71 28.26 18.78 -3.50
N PRO A 72 29.06 18.53 -2.43
CA PRO A 72 28.58 17.79 -1.26
C PRO A 72 27.31 18.38 -0.62
N SER A 73 27.25 19.71 -0.46
CA SER A 73 26.08 20.37 0.12
C SER A 73 24.85 20.27 -0.79
N ILE A 74 25.04 20.43 -2.10
CA ILE A 74 23.98 20.25 -3.11
C ILE A 74 23.44 18.81 -3.11
N ASN A 75 24.32 17.80 -3.02
CA ASN A 75 23.90 16.41 -2.94
C ASN A 75 23.04 16.15 -1.71
N LYS A 76 23.40 16.72 -0.55
CA LYS A 76 22.58 16.63 0.68
C LYS A 76 21.21 17.31 0.52
N GLU A 77 21.12 18.43 -0.21
CA GLU A 77 19.83 19.05 -0.52
C GLU A 77 18.94 18.12 -1.35
N TYR A 78 19.51 17.48 -2.37
CA TYR A 78 18.79 16.48 -3.17
C TYR A 78 18.34 15.28 -2.35
N GLU A 79 19.22 14.71 -1.53
CA GLU A 79 18.90 13.61 -0.62
C GLU A 79 17.71 13.97 0.28
N LYS A 80 17.72 15.19 0.84
CA LYS A 80 16.66 15.68 1.72
C LYS A 80 15.32 15.80 1.00
N GLU A 81 15.27 16.40 -0.19
CA GLU A 81 14.02 16.58 -0.92
C GLU A 81 13.48 15.25 -1.48
N ILE A 82 14.35 14.33 -1.91
CA ILE A 82 13.95 12.98 -2.31
C ILE A 82 13.38 12.23 -1.09
N ASN A 83 14.06 12.26 0.05
CA ASN A 83 13.59 11.63 1.29
C ASN A 83 12.23 12.17 1.73
N LYS A 84 12.01 13.48 1.59
CA LYS A 84 10.70 14.08 1.88
C LYS A 84 9.60 13.53 0.96
N CYS A 85 9.87 13.40 -0.34
CA CYS A 85 8.91 12.84 -1.28
C CYS A 85 8.61 11.35 -0.99
N VAL A 86 9.66 10.57 -0.72
CA VAL A 86 9.56 9.16 -0.30
C VAL A 86 8.76 9.02 0.99
N GLY A 87 9.05 9.84 2.00
CA GLY A 87 8.36 9.84 3.27
C GLY A 87 6.87 10.16 3.14
N MET A 88 6.52 11.16 2.31
CA MET A 88 5.12 11.47 2.01
C MET A 88 4.40 10.29 1.34
N TYR A 89 5.06 9.64 0.37
CA TYR A 89 4.52 8.46 -0.30
C TYR A 89 4.28 7.30 0.68
N ILE A 90 5.25 7.00 1.54
CA ILE A 90 5.14 5.93 2.54
C ILE A 90 4.05 6.22 3.56
N SER A 91 3.94 7.47 4.02
CA SER A 91 2.87 7.89 4.92
C SER A 91 1.50 7.62 4.31
N GLU A 92 1.29 8.02 3.06
CA GLU A 92 0.04 7.79 2.35
C GLU A 92 -0.24 6.29 2.14
N ALA A 93 0.77 5.49 1.78
CA ALA A 93 0.63 4.05 1.64
C ALA A 93 0.21 3.38 2.96
N ASN A 94 0.77 3.82 4.09
CA ASN A 94 0.39 3.36 5.42
C ASN A 94 -1.05 3.73 5.80
N GLU A 95 -1.50 4.95 5.45
CA GLU A 95 -2.90 5.36 5.66
C GLU A 95 -3.87 4.48 4.86
N ARG A 96 -3.58 4.24 3.58
CA ARG A 96 -4.42 3.38 2.73
C ARG A 96 -4.46 1.95 3.25
N LYS A 97 -3.33 1.40 3.69
CA LYS A 97 -3.25 0.09 4.33
C LYS A 97 -4.11 0.02 5.59
N LYS A 98 -4.03 1.04 6.44
CA LYS A 98 -4.83 1.13 7.67
C LYS A 98 -6.32 1.09 7.34
N SER A 99 -6.77 1.90 6.38
CA SER A 99 -8.18 1.89 5.95
C SER A 99 -8.62 0.52 5.41
N PHE A 100 -7.77 -0.15 4.64
CA PHE A 100 -8.06 -1.51 4.16
C PHE A 100 -8.18 -2.52 5.30
N GLU A 101 -7.24 -2.54 6.24
CA GLU A 101 -7.26 -3.50 7.37
C GLU A 101 -8.44 -3.24 8.33
N GLU A 102 -8.81 -1.97 8.58
CA GLU A 102 -10.00 -1.62 9.37
C GLU A 102 -11.30 -2.11 8.69
N ALA A 103 -11.42 -1.90 7.37
CA ALA A 103 -12.57 -2.40 6.61
C ALA A 103 -12.63 -3.94 6.60
N LYS A 104 -11.47 -4.59 6.43
CA LYS A 104 -11.34 -6.05 6.45
C LYS A 104 -11.64 -6.64 7.82
N GLN A 105 -11.28 -5.96 8.91
CA GLN A 105 -11.65 -6.36 10.27
C GLN A 105 -13.17 -6.32 10.46
N THR A 106 -13.83 -5.25 10.01
CA THR A 106 -15.29 -5.11 10.05
C THR A 106 -15.97 -6.22 9.26
N PHE A 107 -15.51 -6.46 8.03
CA PHE A 107 -15.97 -7.55 7.16
C PHE A 107 -15.85 -8.93 7.83
N ASN A 108 -14.69 -9.24 8.42
CA ASN A 108 -14.44 -10.51 9.11
C ASN A 108 -15.32 -10.68 10.36
N SER A 109 -15.57 -9.60 11.10
CA SER A 109 -16.48 -9.60 12.25
C SER A 109 -17.90 -9.98 11.84
N GLU A 110 -18.40 -9.41 10.73
CA GLU A 110 -19.74 -9.69 10.25
C GLU A 110 -19.89 -11.12 9.71
N ILE A 111 -18.88 -11.62 8.99
CA ILE A 111 -18.79 -13.04 8.59
C ILE A 111 -18.89 -13.95 9.81
N LYS A 112 -18.16 -13.64 10.89
CA LYS A 112 -18.18 -14.46 12.11
C LYS A 112 -19.57 -14.50 12.75
N LYS A 113 -20.29 -13.38 12.79
CA LYS A 113 -21.68 -13.33 13.30
C LYS A 113 -22.63 -14.20 12.47
N GLN A 114 -22.56 -14.08 11.13
CA GLN A 114 -23.40 -14.87 10.23
C GLN A 114 -23.11 -16.37 10.33
N TYR A 115 -21.83 -16.75 10.42
CA TYR A 115 -21.44 -18.15 10.67
C TYR A 115 -22.01 -18.69 11.98
N TYR A 116 -21.91 -17.90 13.05
CA TYR A 116 -22.46 -18.30 14.34
C TYR A 116 -23.98 -18.50 14.30
N ALA A 117 -24.71 -17.62 13.60
CA ALA A 117 -26.16 -17.76 13.42
C ALA A 117 -26.53 -19.05 12.66
N ILE A 118 -25.79 -19.39 11.60
CA ILE A 118 -25.95 -20.65 10.86
C ILE A 118 -25.67 -21.85 11.77
N GLU A 119 -24.61 -21.78 12.58
CA GLU A 119 -24.23 -22.86 13.48
C GLU A 119 -25.29 -23.11 14.57
N LEU A 120 -25.86 -22.05 15.15
CA LEU A 120 -26.99 -22.17 16.09
C LEU A 120 -28.16 -22.91 15.45
N LYS A 121 -28.52 -22.58 14.20
CA LYS A 121 -29.61 -23.25 13.46
C LYS A 121 -29.29 -24.70 13.14
N ARG A 122 -28.05 -25.01 12.77
CA ARG A 122 -27.58 -26.39 12.57
C ARG A 122 -27.65 -27.20 13.86
N ASN A 123 -27.32 -26.60 15.00
CA ASN A 123 -27.43 -27.26 16.30
C ASN A 123 -28.88 -27.46 16.73
N GLU A 124 -29.77 -26.49 16.49
CA GLU A 124 -31.22 -26.65 16.67
C GLU A 124 -31.73 -27.84 15.85
N LEU A 125 -31.37 -27.91 14.57
CA LEU A 125 -31.75 -29.00 13.67
C LEU A 125 -31.28 -30.38 14.17
N LYS A 126 -30.04 -30.48 14.67
CA LYS A 126 -29.48 -31.73 15.23
C LYS A 126 -30.23 -32.20 16.47
N ASN A 127 -30.72 -31.28 17.29
CA ASN A 127 -31.40 -31.58 18.55
C ASN A 127 -32.90 -31.90 18.38
N LEU A 128 -33.45 -31.82 17.16
CA LEU A 128 -34.85 -32.16 16.91
C LEU A 128 -35.10 -33.68 16.90
N GLY A 129 -36.10 -34.10 17.68
CA GLY A 129 -36.59 -35.48 17.72
C GLY A 129 -37.02 -36.03 16.35
N PHE A 130 -37.07 -37.36 16.23
CA PHE A 130 -37.33 -38.05 14.95
C PHE A 130 -38.63 -37.59 14.26
N LEU A 131 -39.70 -37.35 15.03
CA LEU A 131 -41.03 -37.02 14.52
C LEU A 131 -41.22 -35.54 14.10
N SER A 132 -40.23 -34.66 14.30
CA SER A 132 -40.36 -33.21 14.02
C SER A 132 -40.12 -32.84 12.54
N PHE A 133 -40.73 -33.57 11.60
CA PHE A 133 -40.43 -33.46 10.16
C PHE A 133 -40.64 -32.06 9.57
N ALA A 134 -41.77 -31.40 9.87
CA ALA A 134 -42.07 -30.06 9.36
C ALA A 134 -41.02 -29.04 9.80
N LYS A 135 -40.74 -28.99 11.12
CA LYS A 135 -39.70 -28.13 11.72
C LYS A 135 -38.30 -28.40 11.14
N LYS A 136 -37.95 -29.66 10.92
CA LYS A 136 -36.67 -30.05 10.28
C LYS A 136 -36.56 -29.51 8.85
N LYS A 137 -37.66 -29.57 8.07
CA LYS A 137 -37.70 -29.03 6.71
C LYS A 137 -37.54 -27.50 6.73
N GLU A 138 -38.26 -26.81 7.60
CA GLU A 138 -38.17 -25.36 7.76
C GLU A 138 -36.74 -24.90 8.10
N LEU A 139 -36.11 -25.53 9.10
CA LEU A 139 -34.74 -25.17 9.50
C LEU A 139 -33.72 -25.42 8.39
N ARG A 140 -33.86 -26.47 7.58
CA ARG A 140 -32.96 -26.71 6.44
C ARG A 140 -33.06 -25.59 5.40
N VAL A 141 -34.28 -25.17 5.06
CA VAL A 141 -34.51 -24.05 4.13
C VAL A 141 -33.95 -22.73 4.70
N GLU A 142 -34.11 -22.49 6.01
CA GLU A 142 -33.54 -21.32 6.68
C GLU A 142 -32.01 -21.33 6.64
N ILE A 143 -31.38 -22.47 6.93
CA ILE A 143 -29.93 -22.66 6.86
C ILE A 143 -29.42 -22.41 5.43
N GLU A 144 -30.05 -23.01 4.42
CA GLU A 144 -29.69 -22.80 3.00
C GLU A 144 -29.77 -21.32 2.60
N LYS A 145 -30.82 -20.63 3.05
CA LYS A 145 -30.97 -19.18 2.81
C LYS A 145 -29.85 -18.37 3.47
N LEU A 146 -29.53 -18.66 4.73
CA LEU A 146 -28.45 -17.97 5.45
C LEU A 146 -27.07 -18.24 4.84
N GLU A 147 -26.82 -19.47 4.38
CA GLU A 147 -25.59 -19.83 3.68
C GLU A 147 -25.46 -19.09 2.35
N ALA A 148 -26.54 -19.01 1.57
CA ALA A 148 -26.57 -18.23 0.33
C ALA A 148 -26.33 -16.73 0.60
N GLN A 149 -26.93 -16.18 1.66
CA GLN A 149 -26.70 -14.80 2.10
C GLN A 149 -25.24 -14.56 2.50
N LEU A 150 -24.62 -15.48 3.23
CA LEU A 150 -23.21 -15.38 3.63
C LEU A 150 -22.28 -15.41 2.42
N ILE A 151 -22.53 -16.29 1.45
CA ILE A 151 -21.76 -16.33 0.19
C ILE A 151 -21.88 -14.99 -0.53
N ARG A 152 -23.11 -14.49 -0.70
CA ARG A 152 -23.36 -13.19 -1.33
C ARG A 152 -22.66 -12.05 -0.60
N TYR A 153 -22.75 -12.02 0.73
CA TYR A 153 -22.09 -11.01 1.56
C TYR A 153 -20.58 -11.00 1.34
N LYS A 154 -19.94 -12.18 1.35
CA LYS A 154 -18.50 -12.32 1.09
C LYS A 154 -18.09 -11.76 -0.26
N THR A 155 -18.87 -12.03 -1.29
CA THR A 155 -18.60 -11.57 -2.66
C THR A 155 -18.79 -10.05 -2.80
N GLU A 156 -19.86 -9.50 -2.23
CA GLU A 156 -20.23 -8.10 -2.43
C GLU A 156 -19.49 -7.13 -1.49
N ASN A 157 -19.01 -7.59 -0.32
CA ASN A 157 -18.53 -6.72 0.75
C ASN A 157 -17.04 -6.87 1.06
N TYR A 158 -16.30 -7.73 0.36
CA TYR A 158 -14.84 -7.73 0.52
C TYR A 158 -14.30 -6.35 0.09
N PRO A 159 -13.41 -5.70 0.87
CA PRO A 159 -12.95 -4.34 0.60
C PRO A 159 -11.90 -4.29 -0.53
N THR A 160 -12.25 -4.82 -1.70
CA THR A 160 -11.37 -4.96 -2.87
C THR A 160 -10.86 -3.62 -3.38
N SER A 161 -11.71 -2.59 -3.40
CA SER A 161 -11.31 -1.25 -3.85
C SER A 161 -10.23 -0.64 -2.95
N LEU A 162 -10.37 -0.77 -1.63
CA LEU A 162 -9.36 -0.32 -0.67
C LEU A 162 -8.07 -1.13 -0.77
N LYS A 163 -8.19 -2.46 -0.97
CA LYS A 163 -7.04 -3.32 -1.24
C LYS A 163 -6.27 -2.85 -2.47
N MET A 164 -6.95 -2.65 -3.59
CA MET A 164 -6.33 -2.18 -4.83
C MET A 164 -5.75 -0.77 -4.68
N ALA A 165 -6.42 0.13 -3.97
CA ALA A 165 -5.92 1.48 -3.70
C ALA A 165 -4.60 1.45 -2.91
N PHE A 166 -4.42 0.49 -2.01
CA PHE A 166 -3.15 0.26 -1.31
C PHE A 166 -2.12 -0.44 -2.19
N GLU A 167 -2.46 -1.57 -2.81
CA GLU A 167 -1.51 -2.39 -3.58
C GLU A 167 -1.00 -1.67 -4.83
N ASN A 168 -1.87 -0.93 -5.52
CA ASN A 168 -1.54 -0.26 -6.77
C ASN A 168 -1.17 1.20 -6.60
N MET A 169 -1.47 1.81 -5.44
CA MET A 169 -1.20 3.23 -5.16
C MET A 169 -1.73 4.17 -6.25
N TYR A 170 -0.89 4.54 -7.23
CA TYR A 170 -1.20 5.44 -8.34
C TYR A 170 -1.08 4.76 -9.72
N MET A 171 -0.83 3.45 -9.76
CA MET A 171 -0.85 2.67 -10.99
C MET A 171 -2.29 2.41 -11.44
N ASP A 172 -2.52 2.56 -12.74
CA ASP A 172 -3.79 2.20 -13.36
C ASP A 172 -3.99 0.68 -13.25
N THR A 173 -5.16 0.26 -12.75
CA THR A 173 -5.61 -1.12 -12.86
C THR A 173 -6.18 -1.32 -14.25
N ASN A 174 -5.38 -1.87 -15.18
CA ASN A 174 -5.87 -2.33 -16.48
C ASN A 174 -6.85 -3.50 -16.33
#